data_AF-A0A7Z8LBU1-F1
#
_entry.id   AF-A0A7Z8LBU1-F1
#
_cell.length_a   1.000
_cell.length_b   1.000
_cell.length_c   1.000
_cell.angle_alpha   90.00
_cell.angle_beta   90.00
_cell.angle_gamma   90.00
#
_symmetry.space_group_name_H-M   'P 1'
#
loop_
_entity.id
_entity.type
_entity.pdbx_description
1 polymer ?
#
loop_
_entity_poly.entity_id
_entity_poly.type
_entity_poly.pdbx_seq_one_letter_code
_entity_poly.pdbx_strand_id
1 'polypeptide(L)'
;MPDHLPATVWRLPAMAMHPYPVVLPYQAGGGDALAVPTLAISAAATNPRNAVAVANAFINVSCMRRYGYPAGGAFLDRARVGPAGTPISGPYAYVLGPSNRIPIIPFPQRLDHQSCRPLQQRIQGLRAGGADTLIVDAAQLTFLDSSALSTLGGLASISSQNPGLHLHLFRPSPPIRKVFEIVGLDRMLGIHETLVNALTVCASQAPIASP
;
A
#
# COMPACT_ATOMS: atom_id res chain seq x y z
N MET A 1 -16.65 -40.01 36.59
CA MET A 1 -16.16 -38.62 36.68
C MET A 1 -14.81 -38.56 35.99
N PRO A 2 -14.71 -38.18 34.70
CA PRO A 2 -13.43 -37.86 34.10
C PRO A 2 -13.19 -36.35 34.15
N ASP A 3 -11.97 -36.00 34.56
CA ASP A 3 -11.40 -34.65 34.62
C ASP A 3 -11.53 -33.89 33.30
N HIS A 4 -12.11 -32.70 33.36
CA HIS A 4 -12.02 -31.69 32.32
C HIS A 4 -10.82 -30.78 32.60
N LEU A 5 -9.70 -31.00 31.92
CA LEU A 5 -8.66 -29.98 31.79
C LEU A 5 -9.13 -28.92 30.78
N PRO A 6 -9.17 -27.62 31.09
CA PRO A 6 -9.41 -26.60 30.09
C PRO A 6 -8.15 -26.42 29.25
N ALA A 7 -8.23 -26.75 27.97
CA ALA A 7 -7.27 -26.33 26.95
C ALA A 7 -7.41 -24.81 26.77
N THR A 8 -6.83 -24.03 27.69
CA THR A 8 -6.59 -22.62 27.42
C THR A 8 -5.66 -22.60 26.20
N VAL A 9 -6.09 -21.95 25.13
CA VAL A 9 -5.22 -21.73 23.96
C VAL A 9 -4.52 -20.41 24.27
N TRP A 10 -3.23 -20.45 24.57
CA TRP A 10 -2.39 -19.26 24.66
C TRP A 10 -2.32 -18.66 23.24
N ARG A 11 -3.31 -17.84 22.87
CA ARG A 11 -3.22 -17.01 21.68
C ARG A 11 -2.15 -15.96 21.98
N LEU A 12 -0.97 -16.14 21.39
CA LEU A 12 0.01 -15.07 21.32
C LEU A 12 -0.70 -13.81 20.84
N PRO A 13 -0.56 -12.66 21.52
CA PRO A 13 -1.17 -11.43 21.05
C PRO A 13 -0.73 -11.20 19.61
N ALA A 14 -1.68 -10.85 18.75
CA ALA A 14 -1.37 -10.51 17.37
C ALA A 14 -0.27 -9.44 17.38
N MET A 15 0.88 -9.75 16.78
CA MET A 15 2.00 -8.82 16.78
C MET A 15 1.57 -7.52 16.11
N ALA A 16 1.73 -6.40 16.82
CA ALA A 16 1.37 -5.10 16.31
C ALA A 16 2.17 -4.79 15.03
N MET A 17 1.50 -4.19 14.05
CA MET A 17 2.13 -3.74 12.83
C MET A 17 2.66 -2.33 13.03
N HIS A 18 3.91 -2.08 12.68
CA HIS A 18 4.56 -0.78 12.79
C HIS A 18 5.09 -0.32 11.44
N PRO A 19 5.13 1.00 11.18
CA PRO A 19 5.85 1.56 10.06
C PRO A 19 7.34 1.62 10.40
N TYR A 20 8.16 0.86 9.66
CA TYR A 20 9.62 0.93 9.74
C TYR A 20 10.16 1.75 8.57
N PRO A 21 10.91 2.85 8.81
CA PRO A 21 11.66 3.49 7.73
C PRO A 21 12.71 2.52 7.21
N VAL A 22 12.65 2.17 5.93
CA VAL A 22 13.64 1.32 5.26
C VAL A 22 14.24 2.07 4.09
N VAL A 23 15.56 2.04 4.01
CA VAL A 23 16.35 2.57 2.89
C VAL A 23 17.03 1.37 2.24
N LEU A 24 16.61 1.03 1.02
CA LEU A 24 17.04 -0.18 0.32
C LEU A 24 17.65 0.17 -1.05
N PRO A 25 18.98 0.06 -1.20
CA PRO A 25 19.63 0.20 -2.49
C PRO A 25 19.33 -0.98 -3.42
N TYR A 26 19.26 -0.72 -4.72
CA TYR A 26 18.97 -1.75 -5.73
C TYR A 26 19.68 -1.48 -7.06
N GLN A 27 19.79 -2.51 -7.89
CA GLN A 27 20.32 -2.42 -9.24
C GLN A 27 19.17 -2.23 -10.24
N ALA A 28 19.28 -1.21 -11.09
CA ALA A 28 18.36 -1.00 -12.20
C ALA A 28 18.73 -1.96 -13.36
N GLY A 29 17.78 -2.70 -13.94
CA GLY A 29 18.08 -3.80 -14.87
C GLY A 29 18.52 -3.41 -16.29
N GLY A 30 18.26 -2.17 -16.72
CA GLY A 30 18.39 -1.71 -18.11
C GLY A 30 19.76 -1.15 -18.52
N GLY A 31 20.85 -1.56 -17.88
CA GLY A 31 22.22 -1.35 -18.36
C GLY A 31 22.99 -0.16 -17.76
N ASP A 32 24.24 -0.43 -17.38
CA ASP A 32 25.36 0.46 -17.03
C ASP A 32 25.11 1.66 -16.09
N ALA A 33 24.05 1.59 -15.28
CA ALA A 33 23.84 2.58 -14.22
C ALA A 33 24.97 2.46 -13.17
N LEU A 34 26.02 3.28 -13.34
CA LEU A 34 27.05 3.53 -12.32
C LEU A 34 26.44 3.96 -10.98
N ALA A 35 25.24 4.56 -11.01
CA ALA A 35 24.50 4.96 -9.84
C ALA A 35 23.66 3.80 -9.28
N VAL A 36 23.83 3.51 -7.99
CA VAL A 36 22.98 2.59 -7.23
C VAL A 36 21.79 3.37 -6.65
N PRO A 37 20.60 3.36 -7.30
CA PRO A 37 19.43 4.03 -6.75
C PRO A 37 19.02 3.41 -5.43
N THR A 38 18.24 4.17 -4.68
CA THR A 38 17.75 3.76 -3.37
C THR A 38 16.24 3.96 -3.29
N LEU A 39 15.54 2.97 -2.75
CA LEU A 39 14.16 3.07 -2.32
C LEU A 39 14.12 3.51 -0.86
N ALA A 40 13.34 4.54 -0.55
CA ALA A 40 13.00 4.91 0.83
C ALA A 40 11.51 4.62 1.05
N ILE A 41 11.19 3.73 1.97
CA ILE A 41 9.82 3.29 2.23
C ILE A 41 9.53 3.25 3.72
N SER A 42 8.32 3.67 4.10
CA SER A 42 7.76 3.32 5.41
C SER A 42 7.13 1.94 5.28
N ALA A 43 7.81 0.88 5.72
CA ALA A 43 7.35 -0.50 5.55
C ALA A 43 6.51 -0.94 6.76
N ALA A 44 5.22 -1.22 6.54
CA ALA A 44 4.37 -1.83 7.56
C ALA A 44 4.80 -3.27 7.83
N ALA A 45 5.30 -3.54 9.03
CA ALA A 45 5.80 -4.85 9.42
C ALA A 45 5.71 -5.08 10.93
N THR A 46 5.77 -6.34 11.35
CA THR A 46 5.79 -6.72 12.77
C THR A 46 7.20 -6.72 13.37
N ASN A 47 8.24 -6.72 12.54
CA ASN A 47 9.65 -6.67 12.94
C ASN A 47 10.53 -6.13 11.79
N PRO A 48 11.79 -5.75 12.08
CA PRO A 48 12.71 -5.20 11.06
C PRO A 48 12.99 -6.12 9.88
N ARG A 49 13.08 -7.44 10.08
CA ARG A 49 13.34 -8.40 9.00
C ARG A 49 12.19 -8.42 7.99
N ASN A 50 10.95 -8.42 8.49
CA ASN A 50 9.75 -8.33 7.68
C ASN A 50 9.67 -6.96 6.97
N ALA A 51 10.16 -5.88 7.58
CA ALA A 51 10.20 -4.56 6.95
C ALA A 51 11.11 -4.54 5.71
N VAL A 52 12.28 -5.19 5.77
CA VAL A 52 13.19 -5.33 4.61
C VAL A 52 12.54 -6.17 3.51
N ALA A 53 11.83 -7.25 3.86
CA ALA A 53 11.11 -8.06 2.88
C ALA A 53 10.00 -7.28 2.17
N VAL A 54 9.25 -6.46 2.91
CA VAL A 54 8.26 -5.53 2.33
C VAL A 54 8.93 -4.53 1.41
N ALA A 55 10.03 -3.88 1.84
CA ALA A 55 10.76 -2.94 1.00
C ALA A 55 11.26 -3.60 -0.30
N ASN A 56 11.77 -4.83 -0.22
CA ASN A 56 12.23 -5.58 -1.38
C ASN A 56 11.09 -5.83 -2.40
N ALA A 57 9.87 -6.11 -1.92
CA ALA A 57 8.72 -6.30 -2.81
C ALA A 57 8.41 -5.06 -3.66
N PHE A 58 8.69 -3.85 -3.17
CA PHE A 58 8.47 -2.60 -3.89
C PHE A 58 9.55 -2.27 -4.93
N ILE A 59 10.72 -2.92 -4.87
CA ILE A 59 11.86 -2.57 -5.73
C ILE A 59 11.50 -2.66 -7.22
N ASN A 60 10.78 -3.71 -7.62
CA ASN A 60 10.44 -3.89 -9.03
C ASN A 60 9.47 -2.82 -9.54
N VAL A 61 8.42 -2.50 -8.78
CA VAL A 61 7.47 -1.45 -9.18
C VAL A 61 8.14 -0.07 -9.21
N SER A 62 9.04 0.22 -8.26
CA SER A 62 9.82 1.47 -8.28
C SER A 62 10.76 1.55 -9.48
N CYS A 63 11.41 0.45 -9.84
CA CYS A 63 12.30 0.41 -11.01
C CYS A 63 11.52 0.55 -12.33
N MET A 64 10.46 -0.23 -12.50
CA MET A 64 9.60 -0.17 -13.70
C MET A 64 9.03 1.23 -13.92
N ARG A 65 8.48 1.84 -12.87
CA ARG A 65 7.84 3.16 -12.98
C ARG A 65 8.82 4.29 -13.24
N ARG A 66 10.07 4.14 -12.78
CA ARG A 66 11.10 5.17 -12.92
C ARG A 66 11.92 5.04 -14.19
N TYR A 67 12.23 3.82 -14.59
CA TYR A 67 13.19 3.55 -15.65
C TYR A 67 12.61 2.75 -16.83
N GLY A 68 11.39 2.21 -16.70
CA GLY A 68 10.73 1.43 -17.76
C GLY A 68 11.19 -0.02 -17.87
N TYR A 69 12.02 -0.51 -16.95
CA TYR A 69 12.52 -1.88 -16.92
C TYR A 69 12.60 -2.42 -15.49
N PRO A 70 12.58 -3.75 -15.31
CA PRO A 70 12.60 -4.37 -13.98
C PRO A 70 13.94 -4.14 -13.27
N ALA A 71 13.94 -4.30 -11.95
CA ALA A 71 15.17 -4.26 -11.18
C ALA A 71 16.01 -5.53 -11.41
N GLY A 72 17.34 -5.40 -11.44
CA GLY A 72 18.27 -6.54 -11.47
C GLY A 72 18.41 -7.23 -10.10
N GLY A 73 17.98 -6.57 -9.02
CA GLY A 73 18.00 -7.11 -7.66
C GLY A 73 18.19 -6.01 -6.61
N ALA A 74 17.89 -6.33 -5.35
CA ALA A 74 18.13 -5.44 -4.22
C ALA A 74 19.38 -5.86 -3.44
N PHE A 75 20.14 -4.89 -2.94
CA PHE A 75 21.28 -5.14 -2.06
C PHE A 75 20.77 -5.24 -0.60
N LEU A 76 20.20 -6.39 -0.25
CA LEU A 76 19.54 -6.62 1.05
C LEU A 76 20.51 -6.48 2.24
N ASP A 77 21.76 -6.87 2.04
CA ASP A 77 22.88 -6.70 2.98
C ASP A 77 23.20 -5.23 3.28
N ARG A 78 22.81 -4.33 2.38
CA ARG A 78 22.96 -2.87 2.50
C ARG A 78 21.69 -2.15 2.94
N ALA A 79 20.64 -2.89 3.29
CA ALA A 79 19.41 -2.31 3.79
C ALA A 79 19.65 -1.60 5.13
N ARG A 80 19.16 -0.36 5.26
CA ARG A 80 19.11 0.33 6.55
C ARG A 80 17.67 0.39 7.04
N VAL A 81 17.45 -0.04 8.27
CA VAL A 81 16.13 -0.01 8.93
C VAL A 81 16.21 0.95 10.11
N GLY A 82 15.36 1.96 10.11
CA GLY A 82 15.17 2.89 11.22
C GLY A 82 14.33 2.28 12.35
N PRO A 83 14.16 3.03 13.46
CA PRO A 83 13.31 2.59 14.56
C PRO A 83 11.85 2.46 14.11
N ALA A 84 11.12 1.54 14.74
CA ALA A 84 9.68 1.39 14.53
C ALA A 84 8.95 2.68 14.89
N GLY A 85 8.05 3.14 14.03
CA GLY A 85 7.11 4.20 14.38
C GLY A 85 5.95 3.70 15.24
N THR A 86 4.97 4.58 15.45
CA THR A 86 3.75 4.27 16.19
C THR A 86 2.99 3.09 15.53
N PRO A 87 2.47 2.13 16.31
CA PRO A 87 1.65 1.04 15.79
C PRO A 87 0.52 1.53 14.86
N ILE A 88 0.26 0.76 13.81
CA ILE A 88 -0.81 1.00 12.84
C ILE A 88 -2.08 0.28 13.35
N SER A 89 -3.06 1.06 13.81
CA SER A 89 -4.31 0.55 14.40
C SER A 89 -5.48 0.41 13.42
N GLY A 90 -5.23 0.49 12.10
CA GLY A 90 -6.29 0.47 11.08
C GLY A 90 -5.77 0.15 9.68
N PRO A 91 -6.64 0.26 8.65
CA PRO A 91 -6.19 0.16 7.27
C PRO A 91 -5.18 1.26 6.96
N TYR A 92 -4.33 1.03 5.97
CA TYR A 92 -3.31 1.99 5.57
C TYR A 92 -3.00 1.86 4.09
N ALA A 93 -2.51 2.93 3.47
CA ALA A 93 -2.03 2.92 2.09
C ALA A 93 -0.55 3.22 2.00
N TYR A 94 0.13 2.49 1.13
CA TYR A 94 1.37 2.95 0.51
C TYR A 94 1.05 3.97 -0.57
N VAL A 95 1.80 5.07 -0.58
CA VAL A 95 1.65 6.14 -1.57
C VAL A 95 2.76 6.05 -2.59
N LEU A 96 2.42 5.88 -3.87
CA LEU A 96 3.39 5.88 -4.96
C LEU A 96 3.19 7.13 -5.82
N GLY A 97 4.30 7.60 -6.37
CA GLY A 97 4.37 8.72 -7.30
C GLY A 97 5.72 8.66 -8.04
N PRO A 98 6.20 9.76 -8.64
CA PRO A 98 7.44 9.78 -9.41
C PRO A 98 8.71 9.63 -8.56
N SER A 99 8.62 9.80 -7.24
CA SER A 99 9.75 9.68 -6.33
C SER A 99 9.94 8.24 -5.82
N ASN A 100 11.18 7.86 -5.48
CA ASN A 100 11.48 6.63 -4.75
C ASN A 100 11.18 6.75 -3.24
N ARG A 101 10.25 7.61 -2.83
CA ARG A 101 9.79 7.73 -1.44
C ARG A 101 8.37 7.21 -1.35
N ILE A 102 8.18 6.16 -0.57
CA ILE A 102 6.89 5.49 -0.39
C ILE A 102 6.46 5.65 1.08
N PRO A 103 5.77 6.74 1.44
CA PRO A 103 5.21 6.87 2.77
C PRO A 103 3.99 5.96 2.93
N ILE A 104 3.63 5.73 4.20
CA ILE A 104 2.34 5.14 4.56
C ILE A 104 1.41 6.22 5.09
N ILE A 105 0.15 6.13 4.73
CA ILE A 105 -0.93 6.89 5.36
C ILE A 105 -1.93 5.93 6.03
N PRO A 106 -2.15 6.02 7.34
CA PRO A 106 -3.21 5.25 8.00
C PRO A 106 -4.58 5.88 7.74
N PHE A 107 -5.61 5.04 7.84
CA PHE A 107 -7.02 5.37 7.70
C PHE A 107 -7.81 4.80 8.89
N PRO A 108 -8.98 5.38 9.21
CA PRO A 108 -9.87 4.79 10.19
C PRO A 108 -10.46 3.47 9.67
N GLN A 109 -10.73 2.55 10.59
CA GLN A 109 -11.33 1.23 10.28
C GLN A 109 -12.75 1.35 9.70
N ARG A 110 -13.41 2.48 9.95
CA ARG A 110 -14.74 2.80 9.44
C ARG A 110 -14.60 4.03 8.55
N LEU A 111 -15.07 3.93 7.32
CA LEU A 111 -15.21 5.08 6.44
C LEU A 111 -16.69 5.44 6.32
N ASP A 112 -16.97 6.69 6.61
CA ASP A 112 -18.27 7.33 6.63
C ASP A 112 -18.13 8.79 6.21
N HIS A 113 -19.25 9.51 6.10
CA HIS A 113 -19.21 10.94 5.73
C HIS A 113 -18.21 11.77 6.57
N GLN A 114 -18.09 11.54 7.88
CA GLN A 114 -17.21 12.33 8.74
C GLN A 114 -15.73 12.03 8.50
N SER A 115 -15.38 10.75 8.33
CA SER A 115 -14.01 10.29 8.10
C SER A 115 -13.54 10.44 6.65
N CYS A 116 -14.45 10.47 5.68
CA CYS A 116 -14.12 10.62 4.27
C CYS A 116 -13.60 12.02 3.93
N ARG A 117 -14.11 13.09 4.57
CA ARG A 117 -13.66 14.46 4.30
C ARG A 117 -12.16 14.68 4.58
N PRO A 118 -11.62 14.37 5.78
CA PRO A 118 -10.18 14.51 6.04
C PRO A 118 -9.34 13.55 5.19
N LEU A 119 -9.87 12.37 4.87
CA LEU A 119 -9.22 11.42 3.96
C LEU A 119 -9.04 12.01 2.56
N GLN A 120 -10.09 12.58 1.99
CA GLN A 120 -10.05 13.24 0.68
C GLN A 120 -9.04 14.38 0.66
N GLN A 121 -9.05 15.25 1.69
CA GLN A 121 -8.09 16.36 1.79
C GLN A 121 -6.64 15.87 1.83
N ARG A 122 -6.38 14.81 2.61
CA ARG A 122 -5.05 14.21 2.70
C ARG A 122 -4.61 13.63 1.35
N ILE A 123 -5.49 12.92 0.65
CA ILE A 123 -5.21 12.35 -0.67
C ILE A 123 -4.99 13.46 -1.70
N GLN A 124 -5.80 14.52 -1.70
CA GLN A 124 -5.61 15.68 -2.57
C GLN A 124 -4.24 16.34 -2.36
N GLY A 125 -3.79 16.50 -1.11
CA GLY A 125 -2.44 17.00 -0.82
C GLY A 125 -1.33 16.09 -1.36
N LEU A 126 -1.51 14.76 -1.25
CA LEU A 126 -0.56 13.79 -1.82
C LEU A 126 -0.53 13.86 -3.36
N ARG A 127 -1.70 14.02 -3.99
CA ARG A 127 -1.82 14.18 -5.44
C ARG A 127 -1.17 15.46 -5.93
N ALA A 128 -1.32 16.57 -5.20
CA ALA A 128 -0.60 17.81 -5.47
C ALA A 128 0.93 17.63 -5.35
N GLY A 129 1.38 16.69 -4.51
CA GLY A 129 2.78 16.25 -4.41
C GLY A 129 3.22 15.20 -5.46
N GLY A 130 2.37 14.88 -6.44
CA GLY A 130 2.67 13.93 -7.51
C GLY A 130 2.29 12.47 -7.24
N ALA A 131 1.57 12.17 -6.16
CA ALA A 131 1.05 10.81 -5.96
C ALA A 131 -0.01 10.47 -7.02
N ASP A 132 0.13 9.29 -7.62
CA ASP A 132 -0.77 8.81 -8.68
C ASP A 132 -1.41 7.45 -8.34
N THR A 133 -0.92 6.76 -7.30
CA THR A 133 -1.33 5.40 -6.95
C THR A 133 -1.35 5.23 -5.43
N LEU A 134 -2.40 4.58 -4.91
CA LEU A 134 -2.46 4.10 -3.54
C LEU A 134 -2.64 2.58 -3.52
N ILE A 135 -1.83 1.89 -2.72
CA ILE A 135 -1.99 0.46 -2.44
C ILE A 135 -2.40 0.30 -0.99
N VAL A 136 -3.68 -0.03 -0.78
CA VAL A 136 -4.37 -0.07 0.51
C VAL A 136 -4.40 -1.48 1.07
N ASP A 137 -3.90 -1.66 2.29
CA ASP A 137 -4.20 -2.83 3.09
C ASP A 137 -5.58 -2.69 3.73
N ALA A 138 -6.55 -3.44 3.22
CA ALA A 138 -7.95 -3.35 3.62
C ALA A 138 -8.33 -4.35 4.72
N ALA A 139 -7.36 -5.09 5.29
CA ALA A 139 -7.64 -6.14 6.28
C ALA A 139 -8.36 -5.62 7.53
N GLN A 140 -8.09 -4.37 7.93
CA GLN A 140 -8.72 -3.71 9.08
C GLN A 140 -9.87 -2.77 8.69
N LEU A 141 -10.28 -2.73 7.43
CA LEU A 141 -11.45 -1.98 7.00
C LEU A 141 -12.71 -2.80 7.36
N THR A 142 -13.57 -2.23 8.20
CA THR A 142 -14.72 -2.93 8.79
C THR A 142 -16.07 -2.35 8.36
N PHE A 143 -16.10 -1.10 7.86
CA PHE A 143 -17.34 -0.44 7.50
C PHE A 143 -17.13 0.60 6.38
N LEU A 144 -18.12 0.66 5.48
CA LEU A 144 -18.25 1.64 4.40
C LEU A 144 -19.74 2.05 4.28
N ASP A 145 -20.03 3.36 4.31
CA ASP A 145 -21.36 3.88 3.92
C ASP A 145 -21.39 4.35 2.45
N SER A 146 -22.54 4.88 2.01
CA SER A 146 -22.69 5.43 0.66
C SER A 146 -21.77 6.61 0.36
N SER A 147 -21.38 7.39 1.38
CA SER A 147 -20.46 8.53 1.24
C SER A 147 -19.04 8.04 1.02
N ALA A 148 -18.64 6.97 1.71
CA ALA A 148 -17.36 6.31 1.51
C ALA A 148 -17.25 5.67 0.12
N LEU A 149 -18.30 5.00 -0.34
CA LEU A 149 -18.34 4.40 -1.67
C LEU A 149 -18.23 5.47 -2.77
N SER A 150 -19.01 6.56 -2.65
CA SER A 150 -18.94 7.70 -3.56
C SER A 150 -17.56 8.36 -3.56
N THR A 151 -16.94 8.46 -2.38
CA THR A 151 -15.58 9.00 -2.23
C THR A 151 -14.54 8.13 -2.93
N LEU A 152 -14.55 6.82 -2.69
CA LEU A 152 -13.60 5.90 -3.31
C LEU A 152 -13.79 5.86 -4.84
N GLY A 153 -15.04 5.85 -5.31
CA GLY A 153 -15.35 5.95 -6.74
C GLY A 153 -14.87 7.27 -7.36
N GLY A 154 -15.08 8.40 -6.68
CA GLY A 154 -14.61 9.71 -7.12
C GLY A 154 -13.08 9.87 -7.10
N LEU A 155 -12.38 9.15 -6.22
CA LEU A 155 -10.91 9.13 -6.20
C LEU A 155 -10.34 8.28 -7.34
N ALA A 156 -11.00 7.16 -7.69
CA ALA A 156 -10.60 6.27 -8.77
C ALA A 156 -11.09 6.71 -10.16
N SER A 157 -12.01 7.67 -10.25
CA SER A 157 -12.58 8.10 -11.53
C SER A 157 -11.59 8.91 -12.34
N ILE A 158 -11.51 8.61 -13.63
CA ILE A 158 -10.69 9.34 -14.60
C ILE A 158 -11.62 10.24 -15.41
N SER A 159 -11.29 11.53 -15.51
CA SER A 159 -12.03 12.51 -16.33
C SER A 159 -11.08 13.32 -17.21
N SER A 160 -11.62 14.05 -18.18
CA SER A 160 -10.84 14.90 -19.09
C SER A 160 -10.10 16.04 -18.37
N GLN A 161 -10.60 16.50 -17.23
CA GLN A 161 -10.04 17.63 -16.49
C GLN A 161 -9.17 17.21 -15.30
N ASN A 162 -9.31 15.97 -14.84
CA ASN A 162 -8.57 15.46 -13.69
C ASN A 162 -8.39 13.94 -13.83
N PRO A 163 -7.17 13.45 -14.10
CA PRO A 163 -6.92 12.01 -14.09
C PRO A 163 -7.19 11.48 -12.68
N GLY A 164 -7.75 10.28 -12.57
CA GLY A 164 -7.99 9.62 -11.29
C GLY A 164 -6.71 9.16 -10.62
N LEU A 165 -6.85 8.61 -9.41
CA LEU A 165 -5.80 7.89 -8.71
C LEU A 165 -5.97 6.40 -8.95
N HIS A 166 -4.89 5.68 -9.25
CA HIS A 166 -4.94 4.22 -9.27
C HIS A 166 -5.10 3.69 -7.84
N LEU A 167 -6.29 3.18 -7.52
CA LEU A 167 -6.59 2.61 -6.21
C LEU A 167 -6.51 1.09 -6.29
N HIS A 168 -5.55 0.52 -5.55
CA HIS A 168 -5.43 -0.91 -5.37
C HIS A 168 -5.68 -1.27 -3.91
N LEU A 169 -6.48 -2.29 -3.66
CA LEU A 169 -6.76 -2.79 -2.32
C LEU A 169 -6.31 -4.24 -2.24
N PHE A 170 -5.74 -4.66 -1.11
CA PHE A 170 -5.47 -6.06 -0.84
C PHE A 170 -6.03 -6.49 0.52
N ARG A 171 -6.37 -7.78 0.65
CA ARG A 171 -6.99 -8.37 1.84
C ARG A 171 -8.27 -7.67 2.35
N PRO A 172 -9.21 -7.21 1.50
CA PRO A 172 -10.51 -6.81 2.03
C PRO A 172 -11.19 -8.03 2.70
N SER A 173 -11.89 -7.79 3.81
CA SER A 173 -12.72 -8.84 4.40
C SER A 173 -13.84 -9.27 3.42
N PRO A 174 -14.36 -10.51 3.51
CA PRO A 174 -15.43 -10.96 2.61
C PRO A 174 -16.65 -10.02 2.55
N PRO A 175 -17.14 -9.45 3.68
CA PRO A 175 -18.22 -8.46 3.64
C PRO A 175 -17.86 -7.20 2.84
N ILE A 176 -16.67 -6.63 3.06
CA ILE A 176 -16.20 -5.45 2.34
C ILE A 176 -16.02 -5.73 0.85
N ARG A 177 -15.47 -6.90 0.50
CA ARG A 177 -15.34 -7.32 -0.90
C ARG A 177 -16.71 -7.41 -1.57
N LYS A 178 -17.72 -7.97 -0.89
CA LYS A 178 -19.08 -8.08 -1.42
C LYS A 178 -19.74 -6.72 -1.63
N VAL A 179 -19.49 -5.76 -0.76
CA VAL A 179 -19.96 -4.38 -0.94
C VAL A 179 -19.37 -3.77 -2.22
N PHE A 180 -18.06 -3.92 -2.46
CA PHE A 180 -17.44 -3.40 -3.70
C PHE A 180 -18.02 -4.05 -4.96
N GLU A 181 -18.28 -5.36 -4.93
CA GLU A 181 -18.89 -6.11 -6.03
C GLU A 181 -20.32 -5.62 -6.31
N ILE A 182 -21.17 -5.49 -5.28
CA ILE A 182 -22.57 -5.05 -5.43
C ILE A 182 -22.65 -3.65 -6.05
N VAL A 183 -21.76 -2.76 -5.64
CA VAL A 183 -21.74 -1.36 -6.10
C VAL A 183 -20.96 -1.20 -7.41
N GLY A 184 -20.30 -2.26 -7.89
CA GLY A 184 -19.50 -2.26 -9.13
C GLY A 184 -18.19 -1.47 -9.03
N LEU A 185 -17.71 -1.19 -7.81
CA LEU A 185 -16.44 -0.49 -7.59
C LEU A 185 -15.23 -1.36 -7.89
N ASP A 186 -15.38 -2.68 -7.91
CA ASP A 186 -14.34 -3.64 -8.31
C ASP A 186 -13.84 -3.46 -9.76
N ARG A 187 -14.61 -2.78 -10.61
CA ARG A 187 -14.20 -2.40 -11.97
C ARG A 187 -13.29 -1.17 -12.02
N MET A 188 -13.37 -0.33 -10.99
CA MET A 188 -12.59 0.91 -10.86
C MET A 188 -11.39 0.74 -9.92
N LEU A 189 -11.55 -0.11 -8.91
CA LEU A 189 -10.56 -0.42 -7.89
C LEU A 189 -9.87 -1.75 -8.24
N GLY A 190 -8.54 -1.81 -8.24
CA GLY A 190 -7.86 -3.09 -8.34
C GLY A 190 -7.91 -3.84 -7.01
N ILE A 191 -8.79 -4.85 -6.90
CA ILE A 191 -8.92 -5.66 -5.68
C ILE A 191 -8.08 -6.94 -5.81
N HIS A 192 -7.15 -7.11 -4.88
CA HIS A 192 -6.13 -8.15 -4.88
C HIS A 192 -6.17 -9.01 -3.62
N GLU A 193 -5.63 -10.22 -3.70
CA GLU A 193 -5.48 -11.07 -2.52
C GLU A 193 -4.28 -10.66 -1.66
N THR A 194 -3.18 -10.26 -2.31
CA THR A 194 -1.92 -9.93 -1.64
C THR A 194 -1.34 -8.60 -2.12
N LEU A 195 -0.44 -8.05 -1.31
CA LEU A 195 0.36 -6.89 -1.68
C LEU A 195 1.17 -7.15 -2.97
N VAL A 196 1.73 -8.34 -3.13
CA VAL A 196 2.57 -8.68 -4.30
C VAL A 196 1.74 -8.63 -5.59
N ASN A 197 0.52 -9.17 -5.59
CA ASN A 197 -0.39 -9.08 -6.74
C ASN A 197 -0.67 -7.62 -7.12
N ALA A 198 -0.91 -6.76 -6.13
CA ALA A 198 -1.12 -5.33 -6.36
C ALA A 198 0.11 -4.67 -7.00
N LEU A 199 1.31 -4.94 -6.47
CA LEU A 199 2.57 -4.39 -6.97
C LEU A 199 2.87 -4.82 -8.40
N THR A 200 2.59 -6.08 -8.76
CA THR A 200 2.77 -6.60 -10.12
C THR A 200 1.91 -5.84 -11.13
N VAL A 201 0.65 -5.54 -10.78
CA VAL A 201 -0.24 -4.74 -11.64
C VAL A 201 0.26 -3.30 -11.75
N CYS A 202 0.65 -2.68 -10.63
CA CYS A 202 1.19 -1.31 -10.64
C CYS A 202 2.50 -1.18 -11.44
N ALA A 203 3.33 -2.22 -11.49
CA ALA A 203 4.57 -2.22 -12.28
C ALA A 203 4.32 -2.27 -13.79
N SER A 204 3.14 -2.73 -14.21
CA SER A 204 2.75 -2.86 -15.62
C SER A 204 1.95 -1.65 -16.12
N GLN A 205 1.54 -0.74 -15.22
CA GLN A 205 0.93 0.53 -15.58
C GLN A 205 2.00 1.45 -16.18
N ALA A 206 1.66 2.11 -17.29
CA ALA A 206 2.59 2.86 -18.13
C ALA A 206 3.47 3.83 -17.30
N PRO A 207 4.73 4.07 -17.72
CA PRO A 207 5.58 5.03 -17.05
C PRO A 207 4.88 6.38 -16.96
N ILE A 208 5.09 7.08 -15.84
CA ILE A 208 4.67 8.48 -15.70
C ILE A 208 5.23 9.21 -16.92
N ALA A 209 4.35 9.75 -17.78
CA ALA A 209 4.78 10.56 -18.91
C ALA A 209 5.77 11.61 -18.37
N SER A 210 7.00 11.61 -18.89
CA SER A 210 7.98 12.62 -18.52
C SER A 210 7.36 14.01 -18.70
N PRO A 211 7.61 14.96 -17.77
CA PRO A 211 7.25 16.35 -18.01
C PRO A 211 7.94 16.91 -19.26
#